data_AF-A0A9P1EHJ8-F1
#
_entry.id   AF-A0A9P1EHJ8-F1
#
_cell.length_a   1.000
_cell.length_b   1.000
_cell.length_c   1.000
_cell.angle_alpha   90.00
_cell.angle_beta   90.00
_cell.angle_gamma   90.00
#
_symmetry.space_group_name_H-M   'P 1'
#
loop_
_entity.id
_entity.type
_entity.pdbx_description
1 polymer ?
#
loop_
_entity_poly.entity_id
_entity_poly.type
_entity_poly.pdbx_seq_one_letter_code
_entity_poly.pdbx_strand_id
1 'polypeptide(L)'
;MRMGDSWVILWAIWAVLVSGYGTLVVDGVKWNGTVYVVSDSAAGTTDKDFICATLDWWPNSKCDINCPWANASLLNLDLISHPTLSKAIKAFSPLKIRLGGTLQNKVVYQTSVNETCKPFRYYNSRTELFQFTEGCLPLSRWDELNHFFMESGAAIIFGLNALHGRHIKGGSATGDWNSTNAEFLIRYSAHKKYPIIAWELGNELVGKGAIGVQISADQYAKDTIRFHGIIQKIYPKTYKPLVIAPGGFFDAQWFKEYLSKTNDTLDVITQHIYNLGEGSSKNIADTILKMVYYGSAIKDFIPINDLLKNYNSPRGHKVVGWVGESGGAYNSGAPNASNTFVNSFWYLDQLGTSALYDTKTYCRQTLIGGNYGLLDATTFLPNPDYYSALLWHKLMGPKSLTTAFVGNDSRMIRAYTHCSKTNKGVTMLLMNL
;
A
#
# COMPACT_ATOMS: atom_id res chain seq x y z
N MET A 1 10.15 32.39 -48.09
CA MET A 1 9.80 33.78 -47.74
C MET A 1 9.00 33.74 -46.44
N ARG A 2 9.43 34.57 -45.48
CA ARG A 2 8.76 34.96 -44.21
C ARG A 2 7.29 35.38 -44.45
N MET A 3 6.36 35.49 -43.49
CA MET A 3 6.36 35.68 -42.02
C MET A 3 4.89 35.56 -41.55
N GLY A 4 4.63 35.29 -40.27
CA GLY A 4 3.32 35.57 -39.68
C GLY A 4 3.01 34.87 -38.35
N ASP A 5 3.76 35.19 -37.29
CA ASP A 5 3.33 34.93 -35.90
C ASP A 5 2.27 35.96 -35.48
N SER A 6 1.31 35.57 -34.64
CA SER A 6 0.64 36.46 -33.69
C SER A 6 0.00 35.66 -32.55
N TRP A 7 0.60 35.84 -31.37
CA TRP A 7 0.12 35.42 -30.05
C TRP A 7 -0.90 36.44 -29.53
N VAL A 8 -1.92 35.98 -28.80
CA VAL A 8 -2.74 36.84 -27.94
C VAL A 8 -2.51 36.45 -26.49
N ILE A 9 -1.83 37.33 -25.76
CA ILE A 9 -1.60 37.30 -24.32
C ILE A 9 -2.63 38.22 -23.68
N LEU A 10 -3.41 37.70 -22.74
CA LEU A 10 -4.31 38.47 -21.88
C LEU A 10 -3.56 38.90 -20.60
N TRP A 11 -3.45 40.21 -20.39
CA TRP A 11 -3.01 40.83 -19.15
C TRP A 11 -4.23 41.31 -18.34
N ALA A 12 -4.21 41.10 -17.02
CA ALA A 12 -4.61 42.14 -16.05
C ALA A 12 -4.22 41.80 -14.58
N ILE A 13 -3.18 42.52 -14.08
CA ILE A 13 -3.02 43.34 -12.85
C ILE A 13 -3.78 42.88 -11.56
N TRP A 14 -3.22 42.75 -10.35
CA TRP A 14 -2.41 43.66 -9.50
C TRP A 14 -1.78 42.90 -8.31
N ALA A 15 -0.55 43.26 -7.90
CA ALA A 15 -0.14 43.20 -6.48
C ALA A 15 1.14 44.03 -6.21
N VAL A 16 0.91 45.15 -5.53
CA VAL A 16 1.75 45.85 -4.51
C VAL A 16 3.28 45.68 -4.57
N LEU A 17 3.95 46.80 -4.86
CA LEU A 17 5.35 47.08 -4.53
C LEU A 17 5.52 47.18 -3.00
N VAL A 18 6.30 46.27 -2.43
CA VAL A 18 7.06 46.53 -1.19
C VAL A 18 8.53 46.38 -1.52
N SER A 19 9.25 47.50 -1.43
CA SER A 19 10.69 47.59 -1.52
C SER A 19 11.33 46.96 -0.28
N GLY A 20 11.95 45.79 -0.47
CA GLY A 20 12.90 45.22 0.46
C GLY A 20 14.07 44.66 -0.35
N TYR A 21 15.23 45.30 -0.26
CA TYR A 21 16.47 44.71 -0.76
C TYR A 21 16.74 43.43 0.02
N GLY A 22 16.53 42.30 -0.65
CA GLY A 22 16.82 40.97 -0.14
C GLY A 22 17.22 40.10 -1.32
N THR A 23 18.44 40.29 -1.82
CA THR A 23 19.05 39.32 -2.72
C THR A 23 19.39 38.09 -1.90
N LEU A 24 18.48 37.13 -1.81
CA LEU A 24 18.79 35.80 -1.31
C LEU A 24 19.42 35.03 -2.47
N VAL A 25 20.69 35.34 -2.74
CA VAL A 25 21.54 34.45 -3.54
C VAL A 25 21.84 33.26 -2.65
N VAL A 26 21.03 32.20 -2.77
CA VAL A 26 21.56 30.88 -2.47
C VAL A 26 22.49 30.59 -3.64
N ASP A 27 23.80 30.62 -3.39
CA ASP A 27 24.82 30.16 -4.33
C ASP A 27 24.54 28.67 -4.62
N GLY A 28 23.66 28.42 -5.58
CA GLY A 28 23.24 27.09 -5.96
C GLY A 28 24.29 26.49 -6.88
N VAL A 29 24.85 25.35 -6.50
CA VAL A 29 25.56 24.48 -7.43
C VAL A 29 24.59 24.14 -8.57
N LYS A 30 24.88 24.62 -9.78
CA LYS A 30 24.12 24.26 -10.98
C LYS A 30 24.57 22.89 -11.47
N TRP A 31 23.66 21.92 -11.40
CA TRP A 31 23.88 20.59 -11.96
C TRP A 31 23.36 20.54 -13.39
N ASN A 32 24.27 20.41 -14.34
CA ASN A 32 23.91 20.14 -15.72
C ASN A 32 23.79 18.63 -15.94
N GLY A 33 22.79 18.20 -16.71
CA GLY A 33 22.66 16.81 -17.09
C GLY A 33 21.58 16.59 -18.14
N THR A 34 21.55 15.38 -18.68
CA THR A 34 20.62 14.92 -19.72
C THR A 34 19.88 13.68 -19.22
N VAL A 35 18.57 13.62 -19.46
CA VAL A 35 17.77 12.43 -19.20
C VAL A 35 17.63 11.62 -20.48
N TYR A 36 18.13 10.40 -20.46
CA TYR A 36 17.96 9.41 -21.51
C TYR A 36 16.76 8.53 -21.20
N VAL A 37 15.89 8.33 -22.19
CA VAL A 37 14.69 7.50 -22.09
C VAL A 37 14.72 6.47 -23.21
N VAL A 38 14.62 5.20 -22.86
CA VAL A 38 14.44 4.11 -23.84
C VAL A 38 12.94 3.98 -24.12
N SER A 39 12.50 4.33 -25.33
CA SER A 39 11.08 4.37 -25.70
C SER A 39 10.55 3.13 -26.42
N ASP A 40 11.43 2.19 -26.79
CA ASP A 40 11.06 1.07 -27.67
C ASP A 40 10.23 -0.01 -26.97
N SER A 41 10.37 -0.13 -25.66
CA SER A 41 9.60 -1.08 -24.85
C SER A 41 9.40 -0.59 -23.41
N ALA A 42 8.36 -1.09 -22.76
CA ALA A 42 8.14 -0.83 -21.33
C ALA A 42 9.04 -1.75 -20.50
N ALA A 43 9.74 -1.18 -19.51
CA ALA A 43 10.52 -1.94 -18.54
C ALA A 43 9.60 -2.76 -17.59
N GLY A 44 8.47 -2.16 -17.22
CA GLY A 44 7.41 -2.78 -16.43
C GLY A 44 6.06 -2.13 -16.73
N THR A 45 4.98 -2.81 -16.37
CA THR A 45 3.60 -2.32 -16.57
C THR A 45 2.82 -2.43 -15.27
N THR A 46 2.37 -1.31 -14.73
CA THR A 46 1.51 -1.24 -13.54
C THR A 46 0.03 -1.38 -13.90
N ASP A 47 -0.85 -1.50 -12.91
CA ASP A 47 -2.29 -1.32 -13.14
C ASP A 47 -2.62 0.15 -13.42
N LYS A 48 -3.78 0.41 -14.04
CA LYS A 48 -4.27 1.78 -14.29
C LYS A 48 -4.56 2.57 -13.00
N ASP A 49 -4.94 1.83 -11.96
CA ASP A 49 -5.18 2.25 -10.58
C ASP A 49 -4.04 1.73 -9.67
N PHE A 50 -2.79 1.92 -10.11
CA PHE A 50 -1.56 1.49 -9.42
C PHE A 50 -1.47 1.95 -7.96
N ILE A 51 -1.93 3.17 -7.67
CA ILE A 51 -1.90 3.72 -6.32
C ILE A 51 -2.98 3.06 -5.47
N CYS A 52 -2.55 2.53 -4.34
CA CYS A 52 -3.39 1.97 -3.29
C CYS A 52 -3.02 2.60 -1.95
N ALA A 53 -3.95 2.58 -1.00
CA ALA A 53 -3.70 2.93 0.40
C ALA A 53 -4.27 1.84 1.32
N THR A 54 -3.87 1.82 2.59
CA THR A 54 -4.43 0.88 3.57
C THR A 54 -5.31 1.57 4.62
N LEU A 55 -6.18 0.81 5.26
CA LEU A 55 -6.80 1.15 6.54
C LEU A 55 -6.51 0.04 7.54
N ASP A 56 -6.17 0.41 8.77
CA ASP A 56 -5.67 -0.51 9.79
C ASP A 56 -6.68 -0.77 10.91
N TRP A 57 -6.45 -1.83 11.66
CA TRP A 57 -7.19 -2.22 12.86
C TRP A 57 -6.70 -1.54 14.14
N TRP A 58 -5.51 -0.93 14.15
CA TRP A 58 -4.91 -0.34 15.36
C TRP A 58 -5.85 0.65 16.07
N PRO A 59 -6.26 0.38 17.33
CA PRO A 59 -7.07 1.32 18.10
C PRO A 59 -6.23 2.49 18.64
N ASN A 60 -6.89 3.52 19.19
CA ASN A 60 -6.22 4.66 19.84
C ASN A 60 -5.24 4.26 20.97
N SER A 61 -5.44 3.09 21.56
CA SER A 61 -4.55 2.53 22.60
C SER A 61 -3.22 2.00 22.04
N LYS A 62 -3.07 1.88 20.71
CA LYS A 62 -1.77 1.72 20.06
C LYS A 62 -1.04 3.07 20.12
N CYS A 63 -0.32 3.28 21.22
CA CYS A 63 0.40 4.53 21.50
C CYS A 63 1.89 4.28 21.79
N ASP A 64 2.56 3.68 20.81
CA ASP A 64 4.01 3.47 20.77
C ASP A 64 4.78 4.76 20.49
N ILE A 65 4.28 5.62 19.58
CA ILE A 65 5.00 6.82 19.12
C ILE A 65 4.03 8.00 18.97
N ASN A 66 3.83 8.76 20.05
CA ASN A 66 2.94 9.92 20.11
C ASN A 66 1.46 9.62 19.79
N CYS A 67 0.98 8.42 20.12
CA CYS A 67 -0.42 7.99 19.90
C CYS A 67 -0.94 8.29 18.48
N PRO A 68 -0.26 7.84 17.42
CA PRO A 68 -0.43 8.41 16.08
C PRO A 68 -1.71 7.91 15.38
N TRP A 69 -2.44 7.00 16.01
CA TRP A 69 -3.60 6.34 15.42
C TRP A 69 -4.92 7.08 15.66
N ALA A 70 -5.03 7.92 16.70
CA ALA A 70 -6.28 8.59 17.06
C ALA A 70 -7.48 7.61 16.93
N ASN A 71 -8.58 8.00 16.28
CA ASN A 71 -9.70 7.11 15.99
C ASN A 71 -9.65 6.48 14.58
N ALA A 72 -8.47 6.37 13.96
CA ALA A 72 -8.32 5.97 12.55
C ALA A 72 -8.56 4.47 12.26
N SER A 73 -8.89 3.65 13.28
CA SER A 73 -9.07 2.21 13.10
C SER A 73 -10.31 1.89 12.25
N LEU A 74 -10.30 0.74 11.58
CA LEU A 74 -11.47 0.21 10.87
C LEU A 74 -12.74 0.17 11.74
N LEU A 75 -12.61 0.00 13.06
CA LEU A 75 -13.74 -0.05 13.99
C LEU A 75 -14.28 1.33 14.36
N ASN A 76 -13.44 2.38 14.33
CA ASN A 76 -13.74 3.66 14.97
C ASN A 76 -13.65 4.88 14.03
N LEU A 77 -13.08 4.72 12.84
CA LEU A 77 -12.87 5.81 11.88
C LEU A 77 -14.20 6.49 11.56
N ASP A 78 -14.25 7.80 11.73
CA ASP A 78 -15.40 8.60 11.35
C ASP A 78 -15.49 8.71 9.83
N LEU A 79 -16.55 8.13 9.27
CA LEU A 79 -16.79 8.05 7.83
C LEU A 79 -17.73 9.15 7.32
N ILE A 80 -18.47 9.81 8.21
CA ILE A 80 -19.63 10.65 7.85
C ILE A 80 -19.35 12.12 8.14
N SER A 81 -18.82 12.43 9.34
CA SER A 81 -18.76 13.83 9.79
C SER A 81 -17.64 14.62 9.09
N HIS A 82 -16.69 13.93 8.46
CA HIS A 82 -15.53 14.52 7.79
C HIS A 82 -15.55 14.28 6.27
N PRO A 83 -16.11 15.20 5.46
CA PRO A 83 -16.22 15.01 4.01
C PRO A 83 -14.85 14.92 3.31
N THR A 84 -13.77 15.36 3.96
CA THR A 84 -12.40 15.29 3.45
C THR A 84 -11.97 13.86 3.14
N LEU A 85 -12.33 12.87 3.97
CA LEU A 85 -11.98 11.47 3.71
C LEU A 85 -12.58 10.98 2.38
N SER A 86 -13.89 11.18 2.19
CA SER A 86 -14.59 10.80 0.95
C SER A 86 -14.03 11.53 -0.26
N LYS A 87 -13.79 12.85 -0.16
CA LYS A 87 -13.19 13.65 -1.24
C LYS A 87 -11.77 13.19 -1.58
N ALA A 88 -10.98 12.85 -0.57
CA ALA A 88 -9.61 12.39 -0.73
C ALA A 88 -9.55 11.09 -1.54
N ILE A 89 -10.47 10.16 -1.28
CA ILE A 89 -10.63 8.90 -2.02
C ILE A 89 -11.14 9.16 -3.44
N LYS A 90 -12.20 9.97 -3.60
CA LYS A 90 -12.82 10.29 -4.91
C LYS A 90 -11.83 10.90 -5.89
N ALA A 91 -10.80 11.60 -5.42
CA ALA A 91 -9.79 12.22 -6.27
C ALA A 91 -9.00 11.23 -7.16
N PHE A 92 -9.01 9.93 -6.83
CA PHE A 92 -8.35 8.87 -7.61
C PHE A 92 -9.30 8.15 -8.57
N SER A 93 -10.56 7.90 -8.19
CA SER A 93 -11.60 7.33 -9.07
C SER A 93 -11.16 6.16 -9.98
N PRO A 94 -10.90 4.94 -9.45
CA PRO A 94 -10.99 4.55 -8.04
C PRO A 94 -9.64 4.63 -7.31
N LEU A 95 -9.70 4.72 -5.98
CA LEU A 95 -8.57 4.36 -5.10
C LEU A 95 -8.76 2.92 -4.63
N LYS A 96 -7.73 2.07 -4.78
CA LYS A 96 -7.70 0.78 -4.11
C LYS A 96 -7.42 0.98 -2.62
N ILE A 97 -8.21 0.36 -1.75
CA ILE A 97 -8.05 0.43 -0.29
C ILE A 97 -7.94 -0.98 0.30
N ARG A 98 -6.79 -1.27 0.92
CA ARG A 98 -6.54 -2.55 1.62
C ARG A 98 -6.83 -2.44 3.10
N LEU A 99 -7.82 -3.20 3.57
CA LEU A 99 -8.29 -3.23 4.95
C LEU A 99 -7.60 -4.40 5.66
N GLY A 100 -6.63 -4.12 6.51
CA GLY A 100 -5.73 -5.15 7.05
C GLY A 100 -4.84 -4.64 8.17
N GLY A 101 -3.61 -5.17 8.25
CA GLY A 101 -2.63 -4.85 9.30
C GLY A 101 -2.57 -5.94 10.37
N THR A 102 -1.66 -5.79 11.35
CA THR A 102 -1.29 -6.87 12.27
C THR A 102 -2.48 -7.50 13.03
N LEU A 103 -3.43 -6.69 13.51
CA LEU A 103 -4.59 -7.21 14.27
C LEU A 103 -5.63 -7.94 13.40
N GLN A 104 -5.47 -7.95 12.07
CA GLN A 104 -6.25 -8.80 11.17
C GLN A 104 -6.20 -10.27 11.58
N ASN A 105 -5.07 -10.74 12.11
CA ASN A 105 -4.94 -12.12 12.56
C ASN A 105 -5.60 -12.39 13.93
N LYS A 106 -6.27 -11.39 14.50
CA LYS A 106 -6.98 -11.46 15.79
C LYS A 106 -8.41 -10.91 15.69
N VAL A 107 -8.91 -10.63 14.49
CA VAL A 107 -10.29 -10.21 14.30
C VAL A 107 -11.18 -11.44 14.09
N VAL A 108 -12.35 -11.44 14.73
CA VAL A 108 -13.47 -12.32 14.39
C VAL A 108 -14.60 -11.48 13.79
N TYR A 109 -15.37 -12.08 12.89
CA TYR A 109 -16.49 -11.40 12.24
C TYR A 109 -17.79 -11.82 12.91
N GLN A 110 -18.64 -10.86 13.28
CA GLN A 110 -19.95 -11.16 13.84
C GLN A 110 -20.78 -11.97 12.84
N THR A 111 -21.37 -13.09 13.27
CA THR A 111 -22.17 -13.97 12.41
C THR A 111 -23.67 -13.92 12.72
N SER A 112 -24.04 -13.37 13.88
CA SER A 112 -25.43 -13.12 14.26
C SER A 112 -25.56 -11.81 15.03
N VAL A 113 -26.66 -11.10 14.82
CA VAL A 113 -26.97 -9.85 15.53
C VAL A 113 -27.11 -10.03 17.05
N ASN A 114 -27.37 -11.25 17.51
CA ASN A 114 -27.46 -11.60 18.92
C ASN A 114 -26.09 -11.86 19.58
N GLU A 115 -25.01 -11.95 18.79
CA GLU A 115 -23.66 -12.15 19.31
C GLU A 115 -23.07 -10.84 19.82
N THR A 116 -22.54 -10.85 21.03
CA THR A 116 -21.84 -9.71 21.60
C THR A 116 -20.48 -9.53 20.93
N CYS A 117 -20.32 -8.44 20.20
CA CYS A 117 -19.07 -8.11 19.51
C CYS A 117 -18.20 -7.20 20.42
N LYS A 118 -17.01 -7.68 20.79
CA LYS A 118 -16.07 -6.95 21.67
C LYS A 118 -14.95 -6.29 20.86
N PRO A 119 -14.60 -5.03 21.11
CA PRO A 119 -13.46 -4.40 20.44
C PRO A 119 -12.13 -4.96 20.93
N PHE A 120 -11.06 -4.74 20.16
CA PHE A 120 -9.70 -4.96 20.62
C PHE A 120 -9.43 -4.18 21.91
N ARG A 121 -8.79 -4.82 22.88
CA ARG A 121 -8.33 -4.17 24.11
C ARG A 121 -6.84 -4.39 24.28
N TYR A 122 -6.11 -3.31 24.55
CA TYR A 122 -4.71 -3.41 24.93
C TYR A 122 -4.60 -4.20 26.24
N TYR A 123 -3.67 -5.14 26.24
CA TYR A 123 -3.35 -5.95 27.40
C TYR A 123 -1.84 -6.05 27.53
N ASN A 124 -1.29 -5.46 28.59
CA ASN A 124 0.14 -5.42 28.84
C ASN A 124 0.66 -6.78 29.33
N SER A 125 0.59 -7.78 28.45
CA SER A 125 1.12 -9.12 28.68
C SER A 125 2.02 -9.53 27.52
N ARG A 126 3.15 -10.13 27.86
CA ARG A 126 4.06 -10.75 26.88
C ARG A 126 3.49 -12.04 26.27
N THR A 127 2.45 -12.62 26.87
CA THR A 127 1.81 -13.84 26.37
C THR A 127 0.71 -13.56 25.36
N GLU A 128 0.16 -12.35 25.36
CA GLU A 128 -0.92 -11.98 24.44
C GLU A 128 -0.30 -11.60 23.09
N LEU A 129 -0.65 -12.33 22.03
CA LEU A 129 -0.16 -12.02 20.68
C LEU A 129 -0.49 -10.56 20.34
N PHE A 130 0.55 -9.79 19.98
CA PHE A 130 0.49 -8.34 19.70
C PHE A 130 0.12 -7.44 20.88
N GLN A 131 -0.02 -7.97 22.10
CA GLN A 131 -0.49 -7.24 23.29
C GLN A 131 -1.92 -6.71 23.19
N PHE A 132 -2.76 -7.31 22.35
CA PHE A 132 -4.18 -6.98 22.24
C PHE A 132 -5.00 -8.25 22.32
N THR A 133 -6.19 -8.19 22.92
CA THR A 133 -7.14 -9.31 22.91
C THR A 133 -7.59 -9.65 21.48
N GLU A 134 -8.33 -10.75 21.32
CA GLU A 134 -9.21 -10.89 20.15
C GLU A 134 -10.18 -9.69 20.10
N GLY A 135 -10.43 -9.19 18.88
CA GLY A 135 -11.39 -8.15 18.60
C GLY A 135 -12.43 -8.64 17.61
N CYS A 136 -13.57 -7.96 17.54
CA CYS A 136 -14.68 -8.36 16.70
C CYS A 136 -15.10 -7.20 15.78
N LEU A 137 -15.37 -7.52 14.51
CA LEU A 137 -15.99 -6.61 13.54
C LEU A 137 -17.51 -6.82 13.55
N PRO A 138 -18.31 -5.85 14.02
CA PRO A 138 -19.76 -5.92 13.95
C PRO A 138 -20.24 -5.87 12.50
N LEU A 139 -21.33 -6.58 12.17
CA LEU A 139 -21.94 -6.49 10.84
C LEU A 139 -22.43 -5.07 10.53
N SER A 140 -22.96 -4.36 11.52
CA SER A 140 -23.39 -2.96 11.35
C SER A 140 -22.23 -2.05 10.93
N ARG A 141 -21.05 -2.23 11.53
CA ARG A 141 -19.85 -1.47 11.17
C ARG A 141 -19.32 -1.88 9.80
N TRP A 142 -19.39 -3.16 9.47
CA TRP A 142 -19.04 -3.64 8.13
C TRP A 142 -19.95 -3.05 7.05
N ASP A 143 -21.26 -2.99 7.31
CA ASP A 143 -22.21 -2.32 6.44
C ASP A 143 -21.85 -0.83 6.29
N GLU A 144 -21.62 -0.11 7.39
CA GLU A 144 -21.25 1.31 7.39
C GLU A 144 -20.01 1.60 6.51
N LEU A 145 -18.94 0.83 6.70
CA LEU A 145 -17.72 0.91 5.90
C LEU A 145 -18.01 0.73 4.41
N ASN A 146 -18.79 -0.29 4.04
CA ASN A 146 -19.07 -0.56 2.64
C ASN A 146 -20.01 0.44 1.99
N HIS A 147 -20.98 1.01 2.72
CA HIS A 147 -21.76 2.14 2.21
C HIS A 147 -20.85 3.31 1.87
N PHE A 148 -19.93 3.66 2.78
CA PHE A 148 -18.93 4.70 2.53
C PHE A 148 -18.03 4.39 1.31
N PHE A 149 -17.57 3.15 1.16
CA PHE A 149 -16.74 2.74 0.02
C PHE A 149 -17.48 2.82 -1.32
N MET A 150 -18.75 2.39 -1.36
CA MET A 150 -19.58 2.53 -2.54
C MET A 150 -19.81 4.00 -2.90
N GLU A 151 -20.10 4.86 -1.92
CA GLU A 151 -20.32 6.29 -2.12
C GLU A 151 -19.06 7.05 -2.55
N SER A 152 -17.88 6.59 -2.09
CA SER A 152 -16.59 7.17 -2.45
C SER A 152 -15.99 6.60 -3.74
N GLY A 153 -16.53 5.49 -4.25
CA GLY A 153 -16.00 4.79 -5.43
C GLY A 153 -14.68 4.07 -5.14
N ALA A 154 -14.43 3.69 -3.89
CA ALA A 154 -13.25 2.91 -3.52
C ALA A 154 -13.37 1.46 -3.99
N ALA A 155 -12.23 0.86 -4.34
CA ALA A 155 -12.11 -0.55 -4.68
C ALA A 155 -11.45 -1.30 -3.51
N ILE A 156 -12.14 -2.28 -2.92
CA ILE A 156 -11.76 -2.79 -1.61
C ILE A 156 -11.03 -4.12 -1.69
N ILE A 157 -9.93 -4.19 -0.95
CA ILE A 157 -9.16 -5.40 -0.67
C ILE A 157 -9.34 -5.68 0.83
N PHE A 158 -9.89 -6.83 1.21
CA PHE A 158 -10.11 -7.15 2.63
C PHE A 158 -9.25 -8.32 3.09
N GLY A 159 -8.48 -8.10 4.16
CA GLY A 159 -7.66 -9.11 4.79
C GLY A 159 -8.41 -9.96 5.80
N LEU A 160 -8.31 -11.28 5.63
CA LEU A 160 -8.94 -12.31 6.45
C LEU A 160 -8.00 -12.79 7.57
N ASN A 161 -8.60 -13.17 8.70
CA ASN A 161 -7.86 -13.78 9.81
C ASN A 161 -7.39 -15.20 9.45
N ALA A 162 -6.10 -15.36 9.18
CA ALA A 162 -5.50 -16.65 8.83
C ALA A 162 -5.16 -17.54 10.05
N LEU A 163 -5.28 -17.02 11.30
CA LEU A 163 -4.99 -17.75 12.53
C LEU A 163 -6.24 -18.37 13.19
N HIS A 164 -7.44 -18.03 12.70
CA HIS A 164 -8.67 -18.53 13.29
C HIS A 164 -8.71 -20.07 13.35
N GLY A 165 -8.93 -20.62 14.55
CA GLY A 165 -9.02 -22.05 14.82
C GLY A 165 -7.69 -22.81 14.92
N ARG A 166 -6.53 -22.13 14.84
CA ARG A 166 -5.22 -22.79 14.91
C ARG A 166 -4.67 -22.94 16.32
N HIS A 167 -3.75 -23.88 16.46
CA HIS A 167 -2.93 -24.01 17.66
C HIS A 167 -1.64 -23.21 17.49
N ILE A 168 -1.35 -22.31 18.43
CA ILE A 168 -0.13 -21.49 18.43
C ILE A 168 0.77 -21.96 19.56
N LYS A 169 2.00 -22.39 19.23
CA LYS A 169 3.02 -22.79 20.20
C LYS A 169 4.40 -22.37 19.72
N GLY A 170 5.16 -21.71 20.60
CA GLY A 170 6.55 -21.32 20.29
C GLY A 170 6.68 -20.42 19.06
N GLY A 171 5.74 -19.48 18.87
CA GLY A 171 5.75 -18.57 17.70
C GLY A 171 5.39 -19.23 16.37
N SER A 172 4.88 -20.46 16.38
CA SER A 172 4.42 -21.16 15.16
C SER A 172 2.95 -21.54 15.30
N ALA A 173 2.18 -21.35 14.24
CA ALA A 173 0.80 -21.79 14.13
C ALA A 173 0.70 -23.08 13.31
N THR A 174 -0.01 -24.07 13.86
CA THR A 174 -0.23 -25.38 13.23
C THR A 174 -1.72 -25.76 13.23
N GLY A 175 -2.06 -26.76 12.42
CA GLY A 175 -3.44 -27.15 12.15
C GLY A 175 -4.05 -26.37 10.98
N ASP A 176 -5.14 -26.90 10.44
CA ASP A 176 -5.81 -26.30 9.29
C ASP A 176 -6.52 -25.00 9.65
N TRP A 177 -6.59 -24.09 8.69
CA TRP A 177 -7.37 -22.87 8.86
C TRP A 177 -8.87 -23.19 8.98
N ASN A 178 -9.50 -22.75 10.07
CA ASN A 178 -10.95 -22.80 10.18
C ASN A 178 -11.56 -21.64 9.40
N SER A 179 -11.99 -21.93 8.17
CA SER A 179 -12.55 -20.92 7.26
C SER A 179 -13.97 -20.47 7.59
N THR A 180 -14.65 -21.07 8.58
CA THR A 180 -16.11 -20.87 8.78
C THR A 180 -16.47 -19.41 9.03
N ASN A 181 -15.71 -18.72 9.89
CA ASN A 181 -15.98 -17.31 10.22
C ASN A 181 -15.72 -16.38 9.02
N ALA A 182 -14.62 -16.61 8.29
CA ALA A 182 -14.31 -15.86 7.07
C ALA A 182 -15.33 -16.13 5.95
N GLU A 183 -15.71 -17.39 5.74
CA GLU A 183 -16.70 -17.77 4.73
C GLU A 183 -18.04 -17.08 4.95
N PHE A 184 -18.47 -16.94 6.22
CA PHE A 184 -19.67 -16.17 6.55
C PHE A 184 -19.57 -14.72 6.06
N LEU A 185 -18.49 -14.00 6.40
CA LEU A 185 -18.31 -12.61 5.99
C LEU A 185 -18.24 -12.46 4.46
N ILE A 186 -17.57 -13.39 3.77
CA ILE A 186 -17.47 -13.40 2.31
C ILE A 186 -18.86 -13.60 1.69
N ARG A 187 -19.66 -14.55 2.19
CA ARG A 187 -21.05 -14.78 1.73
C ARG A 187 -21.93 -13.56 1.96
N TYR A 188 -21.84 -12.98 3.14
CA TYR A 188 -22.57 -11.78 3.51
C TYR A 188 -22.23 -10.62 2.56
N SER A 189 -20.94 -10.38 2.31
CA SER A 189 -20.47 -9.31 1.42
C SER A 189 -20.88 -9.54 -0.04
N ALA A 190 -20.81 -10.78 -0.52
CA ALA A 190 -21.26 -11.14 -1.87
C ALA A 190 -22.77 -10.93 -2.04
N HIS A 191 -23.57 -11.33 -1.05
CA HIS A 191 -25.02 -11.13 -1.06
C HIS A 191 -25.39 -9.64 -1.06
N LYS A 192 -24.68 -8.82 -0.28
CA LYS A 192 -24.84 -7.36 -0.22
C LYS A 192 -24.25 -6.63 -1.44
N LYS A 193 -23.51 -7.33 -2.31
CA LYS A 193 -22.83 -6.78 -3.50
C LYS A 193 -21.83 -5.68 -3.17
N TYR A 194 -21.09 -5.85 -2.07
CA TYR A 194 -20.04 -4.91 -1.69
C TYR A 194 -18.86 -4.89 -2.68
N PRO A 195 -18.16 -3.74 -2.83
CA PRO A 195 -17.15 -3.51 -3.87
C PRO A 195 -15.80 -4.17 -3.55
N ILE A 196 -15.82 -5.44 -3.18
CA ILE A 196 -14.62 -6.20 -2.82
C ILE A 196 -13.96 -6.74 -4.08
N ILE A 197 -12.83 -6.16 -4.49
CA ILE A 197 -12.06 -6.56 -5.67
C ILE A 197 -11.06 -7.68 -5.37
N ALA A 198 -10.68 -7.85 -4.11
CA ALA A 198 -9.79 -8.92 -3.68
C ALA A 198 -10.01 -9.29 -2.21
N TRP A 199 -9.73 -10.54 -1.88
CA TRP A 199 -9.65 -11.02 -0.52
C TRP A 199 -8.22 -11.49 -0.24
N GLU A 200 -7.65 -11.03 0.87
CA GLU A 200 -6.29 -11.39 1.31
C GLU A 200 -6.37 -12.41 2.45
N LEU A 201 -5.50 -13.42 2.45
CA LEU A 201 -5.39 -14.37 3.56
C LEU A 201 -4.19 -14.02 4.43
N GLY A 202 -4.45 -13.58 5.68
CA GLY A 202 -3.44 -13.32 6.72
C GLY A 202 -2.62 -12.03 6.54
N ASN A 203 -1.78 -11.75 7.53
CA ASN A 203 -0.87 -10.60 7.56
C ASN A 203 0.44 -10.97 8.30
N GLU A 204 1.58 -10.88 7.62
CA GLU A 204 2.93 -11.00 8.18
C GLU A 204 3.19 -12.30 8.95
N LEU A 205 2.71 -13.42 8.41
CA LEU A 205 2.86 -14.77 8.97
C LEU A 205 4.00 -15.55 8.30
N VAL A 206 4.91 -14.85 7.60
CA VAL A 206 5.86 -15.41 6.63
C VAL A 206 7.26 -15.53 7.23
N GLY A 207 7.72 -16.77 7.39
CA GLY A 207 9.12 -17.11 7.61
C GLY A 207 9.84 -16.26 8.65
N LYS A 208 11.07 -15.82 8.35
CA LYS A 208 11.89 -15.03 9.27
C LYS A 208 11.36 -13.62 9.54
N GLY A 209 10.53 -13.09 8.64
CA GLY A 209 9.89 -11.78 8.77
C GLY A 209 8.57 -11.84 9.54
N ALA A 210 8.16 -13.00 10.04
CA ALA A 210 6.88 -13.14 10.70
C ALA A 210 6.79 -12.29 11.97
N ILE A 211 5.68 -11.57 12.13
CA ILE A 211 5.42 -10.76 13.32
C ILE A 211 4.62 -11.61 14.31
N GLY A 212 5.27 -11.97 15.42
CA GLY A 212 4.69 -12.72 16.55
C GLY A 212 4.44 -14.22 16.29
N VAL A 213 3.96 -14.59 15.11
CA VAL A 213 3.64 -15.99 14.77
C VAL A 213 3.82 -16.26 13.28
N GLN A 214 4.36 -17.43 12.93
CA GLN A 214 4.55 -17.87 11.55
C GLN A 214 3.69 -19.09 11.20
N ILE A 215 3.40 -19.23 9.90
CA ILE A 215 2.81 -20.43 9.30
C ILE A 215 3.81 -20.95 8.24
N SER A 216 3.99 -22.27 8.14
CA SER A 216 4.85 -22.85 7.11
C SER A 216 4.29 -22.60 5.71
N ALA A 217 5.17 -22.44 4.71
CA ALA A 217 4.77 -22.22 3.32
C ALA A 217 3.84 -23.33 2.80
N ASP A 218 4.11 -24.59 3.16
CA ASP A 218 3.28 -25.75 2.83
C ASP A 218 1.83 -25.61 3.35
N GLN A 219 1.67 -25.27 4.62
CA GLN A 219 0.35 -25.11 5.23
C GLN A 219 -0.36 -23.89 4.63
N TYR A 220 0.34 -22.77 4.45
CA TYR A 220 -0.23 -21.56 3.85
C TYR A 220 -0.76 -21.82 2.43
N ALA A 221 -0.04 -22.62 1.63
CA ALA A 221 -0.46 -22.99 0.29
C ALA A 221 -1.74 -23.85 0.31
N LYS A 222 -1.83 -24.83 1.22
CA LYS A 222 -3.06 -25.64 1.42
C LYS A 222 -4.25 -24.75 1.79
N ASP A 223 -4.04 -23.81 2.70
CA ASP A 223 -5.10 -22.89 3.13
C ASP A 223 -5.51 -21.93 2.00
N THR A 224 -4.56 -21.50 1.16
CA THR A 224 -4.83 -20.69 -0.04
C THR A 224 -5.68 -21.46 -1.06
N ILE A 225 -5.41 -22.75 -1.29
CA ILE A 225 -6.21 -23.60 -2.19
C ILE A 225 -7.66 -23.70 -1.69
N ARG A 226 -7.83 -23.95 -0.38
CA ARG A 226 -9.17 -23.99 0.25
C ARG A 226 -9.88 -22.64 0.12
N PHE A 227 -9.17 -21.56 0.40
CA PHE A 227 -9.67 -20.19 0.29
C PHE A 227 -10.12 -19.85 -1.14
N HIS A 228 -9.33 -20.21 -2.15
CA HIS A 228 -9.72 -20.06 -3.54
C HIS A 228 -11.01 -20.82 -3.85
N GLY A 229 -11.14 -22.07 -3.38
CA GLY A 229 -12.39 -22.85 -3.54
C GLY A 229 -13.62 -22.14 -2.95
N ILE A 230 -13.47 -21.45 -1.81
CA ILE A 230 -14.54 -20.64 -1.21
C ILE A 230 -14.93 -19.47 -2.11
N ILE A 231 -13.96 -18.71 -2.62
CA ILE A 231 -14.22 -17.61 -3.57
C ILE A 231 -14.92 -18.13 -4.82
N GLN A 232 -14.44 -19.24 -5.39
CA GLN A 232 -15.02 -19.84 -6.58
C GLN A 232 -16.47 -20.29 -6.38
N LYS A 233 -16.80 -20.79 -5.18
CA LYS A 233 -18.14 -21.27 -4.79
C LYS A 233 -19.13 -20.13 -4.53
N ILE A 234 -18.67 -19.05 -3.91
CA ILE A 234 -19.57 -17.95 -3.48
C ILE A 234 -19.84 -16.97 -4.60
N TYR A 235 -18.79 -16.57 -5.32
CA TYR A 235 -18.90 -15.52 -6.33
C TYR A 235 -19.26 -16.08 -7.71
N PRO A 236 -20.17 -15.41 -8.45
CA PRO A 236 -20.55 -15.82 -9.79
C PRO A 236 -19.37 -15.68 -10.76
N LYS A 237 -19.41 -16.41 -11.89
CA LYS A 237 -18.34 -16.33 -12.91
C LYS A 237 -18.17 -14.92 -13.52
N THR A 238 -19.22 -14.09 -13.50
CA THR A 238 -19.21 -12.73 -14.04
C THR A 238 -18.44 -11.73 -13.17
N TYR A 239 -18.21 -12.05 -11.89
CA TYR A 239 -17.49 -11.19 -10.96
C TYR A 239 -16.84 -12.06 -9.89
N LYS A 240 -15.51 -12.22 -9.96
CA LYS A 240 -14.74 -12.94 -8.95
C LYS A 240 -13.63 -12.04 -8.41
N PRO A 241 -13.65 -11.72 -7.10
CA PRO A 241 -12.53 -11.04 -6.46
C PRO A 241 -11.26 -11.89 -6.56
N LEU A 242 -10.11 -11.23 -6.59
CA LEU A 242 -8.80 -11.88 -6.61
C LEU A 242 -8.52 -12.55 -5.25
N VAL A 243 -7.83 -13.69 -5.31
CA VAL A 243 -7.22 -14.37 -4.16
C VAL A 243 -5.79 -13.88 -4.03
N ILE A 244 -5.50 -13.17 -2.93
CA ILE A 244 -4.18 -12.56 -2.71
C ILE A 244 -3.57 -13.00 -1.37
N ALA A 245 -2.25 -13.10 -1.31
CA ALA A 245 -1.48 -13.56 -0.16
C ALA A 245 0.03 -13.45 -0.48
N PRO A 246 0.95 -13.58 0.49
CA PRO A 246 0.72 -13.82 1.92
C PRO A 246 0.65 -12.56 2.79
N GLY A 247 0.84 -11.37 2.21
CA GLY A 247 0.83 -10.10 2.94
C GLY A 247 1.95 -10.03 3.97
N GLY A 248 3.19 -10.33 3.59
CA GLY A 248 4.32 -10.37 4.53
C GLY A 248 5.65 -9.94 3.91
N PHE A 249 6.70 -9.89 4.73
CA PHE A 249 8.04 -9.58 4.26
C PHE A 249 8.60 -10.70 3.38
N PHE A 250 9.28 -10.33 2.30
CA PHE A 250 9.81 -11.30 1.35
C PHE A 250 10.86 -12.21 2.01
N ASP A 251 10.58 -13.51 2.02
CA ASP A 251 11.52 -14.58 2.37
C ASP A 251 11.65 -15.49 1.15
N ALA A 252 12.83 -15.51 0.52
CA ALA A 252 13.02 -16.14 -0.78
C ALA A 252 12.67 -17.63 -0.79
N GLN A 253 13.02 -18.36 0.29
CA GLN A 253 12.74 -19.79 0.37
C GLN A 253 11.26 -20.03 0.64
N TRP A 254 10.67 -19.26 1.57
CA TRP A 254 9.27 -19.39 1.92
C TRP A 254 8.36 -19.03 0.73
N PHE A 255 8.60 -17.90 0.06
CA PHE A 255 7.81 -17.44 -1.09
C PHE A 255 7.91 -18.42 -2.27
N LYS A 256 9.11 -18.94 -2.55
CA LYS A 256 9.31 -19.94 -3.61
C LYS A 256 8.56 -21.23 -3.31
N GLU A 257 8.69 -21.75 -2.09
CA GLU A 257 7.97 -22.96 -1.68
C GLU A 257 6.46 -22.74 -1.74
N TYR A 258 5.97 -21.63 -1.17
CA TYR A 258 4.56 -21.25 -1.15
C TYR A 258 3.98 -21.21 -2.56
N LEU A 259 4.57 -20.38 -3.44
CA LEU A 259 4.10 -20.19 -4.81
C LEU A 259 4.12 -21.51 -5.63
N SER A 260 5.10 -22.38 -5.40
CA SER A 260 5.16 -23.69 -6.07
C SER A 260 4.04 -24.65 -5.65
N LYS A 261 3.42 -24.42 -4.49
CA LYS A 261 2.41 -25.32 -3.90
C LYS A 261 0.99 -24.78 -3.96
N THR A 262 0.77 -23.53 -4.37
CA THR A 262 -0.60 -22.97 -4.48
C THR A 262 -1.42 -23.58 -5.60
N ASN A 263 -0.81 -24.36 -6.51
CA ASN A 263 -1.51 -25.01 -7.64
C ASN A 263 -2.42 -24.01 -8.38
N ASP A 264 -1.87 -22.91 -8.88
CA ASP A 264 -2.57 -21.93 -9.71
C ASP A 264 -3.83 -21.30 -9.07
N THR A 265 -3.95 -21.36 -7.74
CA THR A 265 -5.10 -20.79 -7.01
C THR A 265 -4.87 -19.36 -6.52
N LEU A 266 -3.62 -18.91 -6.53
CA LEU A 266 -3.22 -17.57 -6.13
C LEU A 266 -3.22 -16.64 -7.35
N ASP A 267 -3.90 -15.49 -7.26
CA ASP A 267 -3.91 -14.51 -8.34
C ASP A 267 -2.77 -13.48 -8.18
N VAL A 268 -2.50 -13.09 -6.94
CA VAL A 268 -1.50 -12.07 -6.61
C VAL A 268 -0.63 -12.52 -5.45
N ILE A 269 0.68 -12.40 -5.62
CA ILE A 269 1.64 -12.51 -4.53
C ILE A 269 1.93 -11.12 -3.94
N THR A 270 1.68 -10.94 -2.65
CA THR A 270 1.84 -9.65 -1.95
C THR A 270 3.07 -9.66 -1.05
N GLN A 271 3.86 -8.58 -1.10
CA GLN A 271 4.94 -8.34 -0.14
C GLN A 271 4.74 -7.02 0.63
N HIS A 272 5.31 -6.96 1.84
CA HIS A 272 5.36 -5.75 2.67
C HIS A 272 6.75 -5.11 2.64
N ILE A 273 6.80 -3.77 2.70
CA ILE A 273 8.06 -3.01 2.64
C ILE A 273 8.14 -1.95 3.74
N TYR A 274 9.10 -2.14 4.66
CA TYR A 274 9.49 -1.18 5.69
C TYR A 274 11.03 -1.11 5.77
N ASN A 275 11.62 -0.29 4.92
CA ASN A 275 13.07 -0.25 4.65
C ASN A 275 13.77 1.01 5.18
N LEU A 276 13.10 1.85 5.98
CA LEU A 276 13.69 3.03 6.61
C LEU A 276 14.10 2.80 8.08
N GLY A 277 13.70 1.68 8.68
CA GLY A 277 13.94 1.36 10.08
C GLY A 277 12.76 1.70 11.00
N GLU A 278 13.02 1.78 12.31
CA GLU A 278 11.98 2.01 13.31
C GLU A 278 11.51 3.47 13.34
N GLY A 279 10.20 3.69 13.48
CA GLY A 279 9.59 5.02 13.59
C GLY A 279 10.10 5.86 14.76
N SER A 280 10.69 5.26 15.79
CA SER A 280 11.24 6.00 16.94
C SER A 280 12.61 6.63 16.63
N SER A 281 13.23 6.25 15.52
CA SER A 281 14.53 6.75 15.08
C SER A 281 14.47 8.23 14.67
N LYS A 282 15.47 9.00 15.14
CA LYS A 282 15.65 10.41 14.74
C LYS A 282 16.32 10.58 13.37
N ASN A 283 16.84 9.50 12.80
CA ASN A 283 17.65 9.53 11.57
C ASN A 283 16.86 9.16 10.31
N ILE A 284 15.53 9.10 10.38
CA ILE A 284 14.70 8.65 9.25
C ILE A 284 14.83 9.60 8.05
N ALA A 285 14.86 10.92 8.27
CA ALA A 285 15.08 11.89 7.18
C ALA A 285 16.40 11.65 6.44
N ASP A 286 17.52 11.50 7.17
CA ASP A 286 18.83 11.20 6.58
C ASP A 286 18.84 9.84 5.87
N THR A 287 18.12 8.87 6.42
CA THR A 287 18.01 7.53 5.84
C THR A 287 17.26 7.57 4.51
N ILE A 288 16.18 8.35 4.43
CA ILE A 288 15.45 8.61 3.18
C ILE A 288 16.39 9.18 2.13
N LEU A 289 17.07 10.30 2.44
CA LEU A 289 17.93 10.97 1.47
C LEU A 289 19.08 10.06 1.00
N LYS A 290 19.72 9.30 1.90
CA LYS A 290 20.75 8.32 1.53
C LYS A 290 20.18 7.21 0.66
N MET A 291 19.01 6.68 1.01
CA MET A 291 18.39 5.59 0.27
C MET A 291 18.06 6.01 -1.17
N VAL A 292 17.50 7.20 -1.33
CA VAL A 292 17.18 7.79 -2.63
C VAL A 292 18.46 8.24 -3.35
N TYR A 293 19.52 8.69 -2.67
CA TYR A 293 20.79 8.96 -3.34
C TYR A 293 21.43 7.69 -3.92
N TYR A 294 21.47 6.60 -3.15
CA TYR A 294 22.09 5.34 -3.58
C TYR A 294 21.19 4.44 -4.43
N GLY A 295 19.89 4.72 -4.53
CA GLY A 295 18.96 3.88 -5.29
C GLY A 295 18.70 2.53 -4.68
N SER A 296 18.70 2.47 -3.36
CA SER A 296 18.65 1.21 -2.63
C SER A 296 17.30 0.49 -2.74
N ALA A 297 16.23 1.18 -3.16
CA ALA A 297 14.89 0.62 -3.33
C ALA A 297 14.86 -0.60 -4.26
N ILE A 298 15.77 -0.66 -5.23
CA ILE A 298 15.91 -1.77 -6.19
C ILE A 298 16.00 -3.15 -5.51
N LYS A 299 16.62 -3.20 -4.32
CA LYS A 299 16.87 -4.42 -3.56
C LYS A 299 15.58 -5.09 -3.08
N ASP A 300 14.51 -4.32 -2.90
CA ASP A 300 13.22 -4.82 -2.42
C ASP A 300 12.36 -5.41 -3.55
N PHE A 301 12.65 -5.07 -4.81
CA PHE A 301 11.80 -5.45 -5.95
C PHE A 301 12.43 -6.48 -6.89
N ILE A 302 13.76 -6.54 -7.00
CA ILE A 302 14.45 -7.58 -7.77
C ILE A 302 14.00 -9.00 -7.36
N PRO A 303 14.04 -9.38 -6.07
CA PRO A 303 13.83 -10.79 -5.69
C PRO A 303 12.44 -11.33 -6.05
N ILE A 304 11.39 -10.53 -5.81
CA ILE A 304 10.02 -10.94 -6.14
C ILE A 304 9.76 -10.92 -7.65
N ASN A 305 10.34 -9.96 -8.39
CA ASN A 305 10.24 -9.92 -9.84
C ASN A 305 10.94 -11.13 -10.47
N ASP A 306 12.13 -11.49 -9.99
CA ASP A 306 12.86 -12.67 -10.46
C ASP A 306 12.12 -13.97 -10.12
N LEU A 307 11.53 -14.06 -8.92
CA LEU A 307 10.68 -15.20 -8.56
C LEU A 307 9.52 -15.36 -9.55
N LEU A 308 8.81 -14.28 -9.87
CA LEU A 308 7.66 -14.31 -10.77
C LEU A 308 8.04 -14.55 -12.23
N LYS A 309 9.15 -13.99 -12.72
CA LYS A 309 9.65 -14.25 -14.08
C LYS A 309 10.07 -15.71 -14.28
N ASN A 310 10.59 -16.33 -13.23
CA ASN A 310 11.03 -17.73 -13.28
C ASN A 310 9.92 -18.72 -12.89
N TYR A 311 8.75 -18.22 -12.46
CA TYR A 311 7.62 -19.07 -12.13
C TYR A 311 6.88 -19.50 -13.39
N ASN A 312 6.94 -20.81 -13.67
CA ASN A 312 6.19 -21.43 -14.76
C ASN A 312 5.03 -22.24 -14.18
N SER A 313 3.82 -21.68 -14.27
CA SER A 313 2.60 -22.40 -13.92
C SER A 313 2.38 -23.60 -14.85
N PRO A 314 2.13 -24.81 -14.32
CA PRO A 314 1.78 -25.97 -15.15
C PRO A 314 0.50 -25.79 -15.98
N ARG A 315 -0.43 -24.93 -15.54
CA ARG A 315 -1.69 -24.63 -16.25
C ARG A 315 -1.70 -23.26 -16.93
N GLY A 316 -0.55 -22.58 -16.99
CA GLY A 316 -0.42 -21.27 -17.62
C GLY A 316 -1.09 -20.13 -16.85
N HIS A 317 -1.46 -20.34 -15.58
CA HIS A 317 -1.99 -19.27 -14.72
C HIS A 317 -0.88 -18.28 -14.38
N LYS A 318 -1.16 -16.99 -14.54
CA LYS A 318 -0.17 -15.94 -14.30
C LYS A 318 -0.41 -15.30 -12.94
N VAL A 319 0.56 -15.43 -12.05
CA VAL A 319 0.60 -14.69 -10.78
C VAL A 319 1.31 -13.36 -10.98
N VAL A 320 0.80 -12.29 -10.38
CA VAL A 320 1.42 -10.96 -10.43
C VAL A 320 1.84 -10.48 -9.04
N GLY A 321 2.81 -9.56 -8.98
CA GLY A 321 3.37 -9.04 -7.74
C GLY A 321 2.76 -7.70 -7.34
N TRP A 322 2.32 -7.58 -6.08
CA TRP A 322 1.85 -6.32 -5.47
C TRP A 322 2.68 -5.98 -4.23
N VAL A 323 2.79 -4.69 -3.93
CA VAL A 323 3.11 -4.25 -2.57
C VAL A 323 1.79 -4.09 -1.83
N GLY A 324 1.51 -5.02 -0.91
CA GLY A 324 0.25 -5.07 -0.16
C GLY A 324 0.20 -4.07 1.01
N GLU A 325 1.38 -3.67 1.51
CA GLU A 325 1.52 -2.70 2.59
C GLU A 325 2.95 -2.11 2.59
N SER A 326 3.07 -0.80 2.72
CA SER A 326 4.38 -0.16 2.92
C SER A 326 4.25 1.22 3.54
N GLY A 327 4.98 1.47 4.63
CA GLY A 327 5.03 2.77 5.33
C GLY A 327 6.44 3.35 5.48
N GLY A 328 7.46 2.66 4.95
CA GLY A 328 8.86 3.06 5.03
C GLY A 328 9.45 2.80 6.40
N ALA A 329 9.08 3.60 7.40
CA ALA A 329 9.44 3.37 8.80
C ALA A 329 8.37 2.52 9.49
N TYR A 330 8.77 1.38 10.07
CA TYR A 330 7.85 0.51 10.81
C TYR A 330 7.52 1.10 12.20
N ASN A 331 6.64 0.45 12.95
CA ASN A 331 6.15 0.93 14.25
C ASN A 331 5.48 2.31 14.15
N SER A 332 4.44 2.39 13.31
CA SER A 332 3.60 3.59 13.14
C SER A 332 4.27 4.81 12.48
N GLY A 333 5.46 4.67 11.91
CA GLY A 333 6.17 5.74 11.21
C GLY A 333 6.82 6.77 12.15
N ALA A 334 7.71 7.58 11.60
CA ALA A 334 8.48 8.55 12.38
C ALA A 334 7.86 9.95 12.39
N PRO A 335 7.63 10.55 13.57
CA PRO A 335 7.13 11.90 13.65
C PRO A 335 8.15 12.88 13.06
N ASN A 336 7.67 13.90 12.36
CA ASN A 336 8.46 14.93 11.68
C ASN A 336 9.29 14.44 10.48
N ALA A 337 9.22 13.16 10.14
CA ALA A 337 9.80 12.61 8.92
C ALA A 337 8.72 11.97 8.05
N SER A 338 8.02 10.95 8.53
CA SER A 338 7.04 10.19 7.75
C SER A 338 5.79 10.99 7.35
N ASN A 339 5.46 12.06 8.07
CA ASN A 339 4.36 12.98 7.78
C ASN A 339 4.81 14.29 7.11
N THR A 340 6.08 14.42 6.73
CA THR A 340 6.63 15.65 6.14
C THR A 340 7.10 15.44 4.72
N PHE A 341 7.44 16.54 4.03
CA PHE A 341 7.79 16.52 2.61
C PHE A 341 9.01 15.64 2.30
N VAL A 342 9.94 15.45 3.25
CA VAL A 342 11.11 14.58 3.03
C VAL A 342 10.72 13.14 2.70
N ASN A 343 9.60 12.64 3.24
CA ASN A 343 9.13 11.28 2.95
C ASN A 343 8.62 11.10 1.52
N SER A 344 8.25 12.19 0.84
CA SER A 344 7.84 12.14 -0.57
C SER A 344 8.98 11.69 -1.48
N PHE A 345 10.24 11.98 -1.13
CA PHE A 345 11.39 11.46 -1.87
C PHE A 345 11.43 9.92 -1.82
N TRP A 346 11.30 9.35 -0.62
CA TRP A 346 11.25 7.90 -0.47
C TRP A 346 10.02 7.32 -1.18
N TYR A 347 8.83 7.89 -0.96
CA TYR A 347 7.61 7.33 -1.49
C TYR A 347 7.58 7.33 -3.03
N LEU A 348 7.98 8.44 -3.65
CA LEU A 348 8.07 8.53 -5.11
C LEU A 348 9.18 7.62 -5.68
N ASP A 349 10.30 7.45 -4.96
CA ASP A 349 11.34 6.48 -5.32
C ASP A 349 10.84 5.03 -5.28
N GLN A 350 10.02 4.68 -4.28
CA GLN A 350 9.36 3.37 -4.21
C GLN A 350 8.37 3.15 -5.34
N LEU A 351 7.53 4.15 -5.66
CA LEU A 351 6.55 4.07 -6.75
C LEU A 351 7.25 3.89 -8.10
N GLY A 352 8.30 4.67 -8.37
CA GLY A 352 9.08 4.56 -9.60
C GLY A 352 9.85 3.24 -9.71
N THR A 353 10.52 2.82 -8.65
CA THR A 353 11.29 1.57 -8.66
C THR A 353 10.35 0.37 -8.81
N SER A 354 9.30 0.27 -8.00
CA SER A 354 8.36 -0.86 -8.06
C SER A 354 7.71 -1.01 -9.44
N ALA A 355 7.38 0.11 -10.11
CA ALA A 355 6.84 0.11 -11.47
C ALA A 355 7.83 -0.43 -12.52
N LEU A 356 9.12 -0.10 -12.40
CA LEU A 356 10.19 -0.66 -13.26
C LEU A 356 10.33 -2.18 -13.09
N TYR A 357 10.03 -2.70 -11.90
CA TYR A 357 10.08 -4.12 -11.55
C TYR A 357 8.72 -4.82 -11.65
N ASP A 358 7.84 -4.31 -12.52
CA ASP A 358 6.57 -4.92 -12.90
C ASP A 358 5.57 -5.16 -11.74
N THR A 359 5.70 -4.40 -10.65
CA THR A 359 4.72 -4.39 -9.56
C THR A 359 3.42 -3.76 -10.04
N LYS A 360 2.28 -4.43 -9.84
CA LYS A 360 1.00 -3.98 -10.42
C LYS A 360 0.23 -2.99 -9.56
N THR A 361 0.40 -3.05 -8.24
CA THR A 361 -0.27 -2.19 -7.26
C THR A 361 0.67 -1.90 -6.09
N TYR A 362 0.62 -0.68 -5.58
CA TYR A 362 1.41 -0.25 -4.41
C TYR A 362 0.51 0.35 -3.32
N CYS A 363 0.31 -0.39 -2.23
CA CYS A 363 -0.52 0.04 -1.09
C CYS A 363 0.30 0.77 -0.03
N ARG A 364 0.08 2.09 0.08
CA ARG A 364 0.68 2.92 1.13
C ARG A 364 -0.01 2.70 2.48
N GLN A 365 0.76 2.28 3.47
CA GLN A 365 0.42 2.35 4.88
C GLN A 365 0.58 3.80 5.35
N THR A 366 -0.48 4.53 5.67
CA THR A 366 -1.93 4.25 5.52
C THR A 366 -2.62 5.38 4.76
N LEU A 367 -3.91 5.22 4.44
CA LEU A 367 -4.76 6.35 4.07
C LEU A 367 -4.89 7.35 5.25
N ILE A 368 -5.10 6.85 6.47
CA ILE A 368 -5.21 7.66 7.69
C ILE A 368 -4.77 6.83 8.90
N GLY A 369 -4.12 7.47 9.88
CA GLY A 369 -3.58 6.83 11.09
C GLY A 369 -2.10 6.48 10.98
N GLY A 370 -1.36 6.57 12.08
CA GLY A 370 0.10 6.49 12.04
C GLY A 370 0.75 7.78 11.52
N ASN A 371 2.03 8.00 11.83
CA ASN A 371 2.78 9.16 11.35
C ASN A 371 3.09 9.10 9.85
N TYR A 372 2.83 7.99 9.18
CA TYR A 372 2.97 7.82 7.72
C TYR A 372 1.66 8.03 6.95
N GLY A 373 0.55 8.37 7.63
CA GLY A 373 -0.77 8.46 7.01
C GLY A 373 -0.80 9.49 5.89
N LEU A 374 -1.48 9.18 4.78
CA LEU A 374 -1.71 10.13 3.70
C LEU A 374 -2.55 11.31 4.16
N LEU A 375 -3.46 11.08 5.10
CA LEU A 375 -4.23 12.09 5.81
C LEU A 375 -3.80 12.14 7.28
N ASP A 376 -3.79 13.33 7.84
CA ASP A 376 -3.62 13.53 9.28
C ASP A 376 -4.75 12.88 10.07
N ALA A 377 -4.40 12.14 11.12
CA ALA A 377 -5.34 11.26 11.84
C ALA A 377 -6.41 12.02 12.66
N THR A 378 -6.21 13.32 12.91
CA THR A 378 -7.14 14.14 13.71
C THR A 378 -7.88 15.15 12.84
N THR A 379 -7.19 15.82 11.94
CA THR A 379 -7.74 16.91 11.12
C THR A 379 -8.23 16.44 9.76
N PHE A 380 -7.88 15.21 9.34
CA PHE A 380 -8.15 14.64 8.01
C PHE A 380 -7.49 15.43 6.86
N LEU A 381 -6.66 16.43 7.17
CA LEU A 381 -5.98 17.22 6.15
C LEU A 381 -4.90 16.37 5.46
N PRO A 382 -4.71 16.50 4.15
CA PRO A 382 -3.71 15.71 3.45
C PRO A 382 -2.27 16.07 3.85
N ASN A 383 -1.48 15.06 4.19
CA ASN A 383 -0.03 15.16 4.34
C ASN A 383 0.65 15.22 2.95
N PRO A 384 1.93 15.63 2.86
CA PRO A 384 2.64 15.79 1.59
C PRO A 384 2.56 14.56 0.67
N ASP A 385 2.64 13.35 1.22
CA ASP A 385 2.59 12.12 0.43
C ASP A 385 1.25 11.86 -0.25
N TYR A 386 0.14 12.43 0.24
CA TYR A 386 -1.14 12.38 -0.46
C TYR A 386 -1.05 13.09 -1.81
N TYR A 387 -0.40 14.25 -1.86
CA TYR A 387 -0.21 15.00 -3.10
C TYR A 387 0.75 14.26 -4.04
N SER A 388 1.80 13.63 -3.50
CA SER A 388 2.70 12.76 -4.26
C SER A 388 1.94 11.60 -4.93
N ALA A 389 1.11 10.88 -4.17
CA ALA A 389 0.23 9.83 -4.69
C ALA A 389 -0.75 10.36 -5.74
N LEU A 390 -1.41 11.48 -5.48
CA LEU A 390 -2.43 12.03 -6.37
C LEU A 390 -1.84 12.53 -7.70
N LEU A 391 -0.69 13.21 -7.66
CA LEU A 391 0.02 13.65 -8.86
C LEU A 391 0.52 12.46 -9.67
N TRP A 392 1.10 11.44 -9.00
CA TRP A 392 1.47 10.19 -9.67
C TRP A 392 0.26 9.59 -10.36
N HIS A 393 -0.85 9.42 -9.63
CA HIS A 393 -2.07 8.84 -10.16
C HIS A 393 -2.59 9.60 -11.37
N LYS A 394 -2.53 10.94 -11.39
CA LYS A 394 -3.06 11.75 -12.50
C LYS A 394 -2.16 11.76 -13.73
N LEU A 395 -0.84 11.67 -13.57
CA LEU A 395 0.11 11.96 -14.63
C LEU A 395 0.83 10.71 -15.17
N MET A 396 1.25 9.81 -14.28
CA MET A 396 2.05 8.64 -14.63
C MET A 396 1.17 7.52 -15.18
N GLY A 397 1.37 7.15 -16.45
CA GLY A 397 0.62 6.06 -17.08
C GLY A 397 1.18 4.68 -16.71
N PRO A 398 0.49 3.59 -17.12
CA PRO A 398 0.83 2.24 -16.69
C PRO A 398 2.20 1.71 -17.15
N LYS A 399 2.71 2.22 -18.29
CA LYS A 399 3.95 1.71 -18.88
C LYS A 399 5.15 2.50 -18.36
N SER A 400 5.97 1.86 -17.55
CA SER A 400 7.24 2.42 -17.05
C SER A 400 8.35 2.23 -18.08
N LEU A 401 9.19 3.23 -18.28
CA LEU A 401 10.26 3.25 -19.28
C LEU A 401 11.63 3.30 -18.61
N THR A 402 12.60 2.59 -19.18
CA THR A 402 13.98 2.66 -18.71
C THR A 402 14.50 4.09 -18.88
N THR A 403 14.91 4.69 -17.77
CA THR A 403 15.33 6.09 -17.67
C THR A 403 16.68 6.17 -17.00
N ALA A 404 17.57 7.02 -17.51
CA ALA A 404 18.83 7.34 -16.87
C ALA A 404 19.09 8.84 -16.93
N PHE A 405 19.43 9.44 -15.79
CA PHE A 405 19.99 10.79 -15.76
C PHE A 405 21.52 10.70 -15.83
N VAL A 406 22.14 11.50 -16.69
CA VAL A 406 23.59 11.60 -16.82
C VAL A 406 23.99 13.06 -16.61
N GLY A 407 24.73 13.31 -15.53
CA GLY A 407 25.25 14.62 -15.16
C GLY A 407 26.49 14.50 -14.28
N ASN A 408 27.00 15.62 -13.75
CA ASN A 408 28.26 15.66 -13.00
C ASN A 408 28.27 14.71 -11.78
N ASP A 409 27.19 14.66 -10.99
CA ASP A 409 26.88 13.51 -10.13
C ASP A 409 25.49 13.00 -10.50
N SER A 410 25.47 11.86 -11.20
CA SER A 410 24.25 11.28 -11.75
C SER A 410 23.30 10.74 -10.68
N ARG A 411 23.69 10.74 -9.40
CA ARG A 411 22.86 10.31 -8.27
C ARG A 411 22.06 11.44 -7.63
N MET A 412 22.47 12.69 -7.84
CA MET A 412 21.80 13.87 -7.27
C MET A 412 20.39 14.08 -7.84
N ILE A 413 20.18 13.65 -9.09
CA ILE A 413 18.86 13.63 -9.71
C ILE A 413 18.43 12.18 -9.92
N ARG A 414 17.37 11.76 -9.24
CA ARG A 414 16.66 10.52 -9.61
C ARG A 414 15.57 10.82 -10.63
N ALA A 415 15.50 10.00 -11.67
CA ALA A 415 14.55 10.17 -12.76
C ALA A 415 13.74 8.91 -13.02
N TYR A 416 12.42 9.06 -13.16
CA TYR A 416 11.50 8.00 -13.57
C TYR A 416 10.62 8.51 -14.70
N THR A 417 10.49 7.73 -15.78
CA THR A 417 9.67 8.10 -16.93
C THR A 417 8.63 7.04 -17.21
N HIS A 418 7.40 7.46 -17.44
CA HIS A 418 6.30 6.60 -17.86
C HIS A 418 5.69 7.15 -19.16
N CYS A 419 5.00 6.30 -19.93
CA CYS A 419 4.03 6.84 -20.88
C CYS A 419 3.03 7.73 -20.13
N SER A 420 2.62 8.86 -20.73
CA SER A 420 1.66 9.76 -20.08
C SER A 420 0.30 9.06 -19.92
N LYS A 421 -0.38 9.29 -18.79
CA LYS A 421 -1.68 8.66 -18.50
C LYS A 421 -2.81 9.14 -19.42
N THR A 422 -2.81 10.43 -19.76
CA THR A 422 -3.93 11.08 -20.48
C THR A 422 -3.56 11.56 -21.88
N ASN A 423 -2.27 11.82 -22.14
CA ASN A 423 -1.81 12.44 -23.38
C ASN A 423 -0.89 11.50 -24.18
N LYS A 424 -0.65 11.85 -25.45
CA LYS A 424 0.45 11.25 -26.22
C LYS A 424 1.78 11.77 -25.67
N GLY A 425 2.76 10.89 -25.49
CA GLY A 425 4.09 11.23 -25.02
C GLY A 425 4.44 10.59 -23.67
N VAL A 426 5.38 11.20 -22.96
CA VAL A 426 5.89 10.70 -21.69
C VAL A 426 5.66 11.70 -20.56
N THR A 427 5.60 11.18 -19.34
CA THR A 427 5.62 11.94 -18.10
C THR A 427 6.86 11.54 -17.32
N MET A 428 7.59 12.53 -16.82
CA MET A 428 8.86 12.33 -16.12
C MET A 428 8.77 12.91 -14.71
N LEU A 429 9.16 12.12 -13.73
CA LEU A 429 9.43 12.54 -12.37
C LEU A 429 10.94 12.78 -12.25
N LEU A 430 11.32 13.93 -11.72
CA LEU A 430 12.70 14.28 -11.36
C LEU A 430 12.73 14.65 -9.88
N MET A 431 13.60 13.99 -9.11
CA MET A 431 13.83 14.28 -7.70
C MET A 431 15.25 14.81 -7.53
N ASN A 432 15.38 16.06 -7.06
CA ASN A 432 16.66 16.71 -6.78
C ASN A 432 16.97 16.62 -5.29
N LEU A 433 18.05 15.91 -4.95
CA LEU A 433 18.40 15.50 -3.59
C LEU A 433 19.26 16.50 -2.82
#